data_AF-A0A0G0V4U7-F1
#
_entry.id   AF-A0A0G0V4U7-F1
#
_cell.length_a   1.000
_cell.length_b   1.000
_cell.length_c   1.000
_cell.angle_alpha   90.00
_cell.angle_beta   90.00
_cell.angle_gamma   90.00
#
_symmetry.space_group_name_H-M   'P 1'
#
loop_
_entity.id
_entity.type
_entity.pdbx_description
1 polymer ?
#
loop_
_entity_poly.entity_id
_entity_poly.type
_entity_poly.pdbx_seq_one_letter_code
_entity_poly.pdbx_strand_id
1 'polypeptide(L)'
;MAFTIEWHEITLHTYAEKLFMLKELEPVFVKAFVPVEAQHIHTYDQRLVTAPADKIRLIEQEVLSELVASQRLWWNTKIHQLYTDVHDKHVSAAYIAIAKDEEQKNIGLILFEKRGIKDFLALRLQNIIEGPSSEQVIVTSSECNDEICIEVLAVMPGAQKKGLGRALVFSVYDHCPFIKKIYLTTSNLNTRAQAFYEHLDFIRFLKGTFVVGAGAQNFNREKIVYVYQKTVIE
;
A
#
# COMPACT_ATOMS: atom_id res chain seq x y z
N MET A 1 -9.27 -3.35 -22.58
CA MET A 1 -8.02 -4.04 -22.21
C MET A 1 -8.44 -5.21 -21.38
N ALA A 2 -8.31 -6.42 -21.90
CA ALA A 2 -8.56 -7.61 -21.09
C ALA A 2 -7.41 -7.79 -20.10
N PHE A 3 -7.72 -8.39 -18.95
CA PHE A 3 -6.75 -8.81 -17.95
C PHE A 3 -7.30 -10.03 -17.22
N THR A 4 -6.41 -10.79 -16.60
CA THR A 4 -6.75 -11.84 -15.66
C THR A 4 -6.23 -11.48 -14.27
N ILE A 5 -6.83 -12.05 -13.23
CA ILE A 5 -6.35 -11.91 -11.84
C ILE A 5 -5.94 -13.30 -11.36
N GLU A 6 -4.68 -13.45 -10.99
CA GLU A 6 -4.12 -14.65 -10.39
C GLU A 6 -3.98 -14.46 -8.87
N TRP A 7 -4.31 -15.50 -8.11
CA TRP A 7 -4.37 -15.47 -6.65
C TRP A 7 -3.33 -16.35 -6.00
N HIS A 8 -2.72 -15.84 -4.93
CA HIS A 8 -1.79 -16.60 -4.11
C HIS A 8 -2.00 -16.33 -2.63
N GLU A 9 -2.09 -17.42 -1.87
CA GLU A 9 -1.96 -17.41 -0.41
C GLU A 9 -0.49 -17.57 -0.03
N ILE A 10 -0.05 -16.74 0.91
CA ILE A 10 1.31 -16.68 1.44
C ILE A 10 1.21 -17.02 2.92
N THR A 11 1.63 -18.23 3.26
CA THR A 11 1.78 -18.73 4.63
C THR A 11 3.26 -18.87 4.94
N LEU A 12 3.59 -19.18 6.19
CA LEU A 12 4.96 -19.54 6.56
C LEU A 12 5.53 -20.66 5.67
N HIS A 13 4.71 -21.66 5.33
CA HIS A 13 5.14 -22.81 4.53
C HIS A 13 5.31 -22.49 3.04
N THR A 14 4.51 -21.58 2.48
CA THR A 14 4.57 -21.24 1.05
C THR A 14 5.47 -20.02 0.76
N TYR A 15 5.90 -19.28 1.78
CA TYR A 15 6.64 -18.03 1.60
C TYR A 15 7.90 -18.19 0.73
N ALA A 16 8.72 -19.23 0.98
CA ALA A 16 9.97 -19.44 0.26
C ALA A 16 9.72 -19.65 -1.25
N GLU A 17 8.67 -20.40 -1.61
CA GLU A 17 8.28 -20.67 -2.99
C GLU A 17 7.72 -19.41 -3.68
N LYS A 18 7.01 -18.55 -2.91
CA LYS A 18 6.40 -17.32 -3.42
C LYS A 18 7.37 -16.13 -3.48
N LEU A 19 8.54 -16.22 -2.83
CA LEU A 19 9.50 -15.14 -2.76
C LEU A 19 9.97 -14.65 -4.15
N PHE A 20 10.16 -15.56 -5.10
CA PHE A 20 10.57 -15.19 -6.46
C PHE A 20 9.50 -14.31 -7.13
N MET A 21 8.24 -14.76 -7.11
CA MET A 21 7.11 -14.01 -7.63
C MET A 21 6.98 -12.63 -6.96
N LEU A 22 7.13 -12.55 -5.63
CA LEU A 22 7.06 -11.28 -4.91
C LEU A 22 8.16 -10.30 -5.37
N LYS A 23 9.37 -10.79 -5.66
CA LYS A 23 10.45 -9.96 -6.20
C LYS A 23 10.15 -9.48 -7.63
N GLU A 24 9.52 -10.30 -8.47
CA GLU A 24 9.13 -9.92 -9.83
C GLU A 24 8.06 -8.82 -9.89
N LEU A 25 7.36 -8.55 -8.78
CA LEU A 25 6.38 -7.48 -8.67
C LEU A 25 6.98 -6.11 -8.29
N GLU A 26 8.26 -6.05 -7.92
CA GLU A 26 8.95 -4.79 -7.61
C GLU A 26 8.79 -3.74 -8.73
N PRO A 27 8.98 -4.07 -10.03
CA PRO A 27 8.82 -3.09 -11.10
C PRO A 27 7.39 -2.54 -11.21
N VAL A 28 6.36 -3.34 -10.91
CA VAL A 28 4.96 -2.89 -10.91
C VAL A 28 4.75 -1.89 -9.79
N PHE A 29 5.22 -2.21 -8.58
CA PHE A 29 5.16 -1.34 -7.43
C PHE A 29 5.86 0.00 -7.70
N VAL A 30 7.13 -0.04 -8.09
CA VAL A 30 7.95 1.17 -8.34
C VAL A 30 7.31 2.04 -9.42
N LYS A 31 6.89 1.46 -10.56
CA LYS A 31 6.28 2.22 -11.65
C LYS A 31 4.93 2.83 -11.28
N ALA A 32 4.19 2.24 -10.34
CA ALA A 32 2.93 2.77 -9.87
C ALA A 32 3.11 3.95 -8.90
N PHE A 33 4.09 3.88 -7.99
CA PHE A 33 4.25 4.86 -6.90
C PHE A 33 5.21 6.01 -7.20
N VAL A 34 6.27 5.80 -7.98
CA VAL A 34 7.23 6.87 -8.33
C VAL A 34 6.53 8.10 -8.94
N PRO A 35 5.62 7.98 -9.92
CA PRO A 35 4.95 9.15 -10.51
C PRO A 35 4.05 9.92 -9.54
N VAL A 36 3.59 9.28 -8.44
CA VAL A 36 2.77 9.93 -7.42
C VAL A 36 3.65 10.82 -6.55
N GLU A 37 4.74 10.28 -6.03
CA GLU A 37 5.68 11.04 -5.19
C GLU A 37 6.48 12.08 -6.01
N ALA A 38 6.76 11.79 -7.28
CA ALA A 38 7.49 12.69 -8.17
C ALA A 38 6.79 14.05 -8.38
N GLN A 39 5.46 14.10 -8.29
CA GLN A 39 4.68 15.34 -8.39
C GLN A 39 4.97 16.32 -7.25
N HIS A 40 5.59 15.83 -6.17
CA HIS A 40 5.83 16.57 -4.94
C HIS A 40 7.32 16.76 -4.65
N ILE A 41 8.23 16.44 -5.58
CA ILE A 41 9.70 16.50 -5.35
C ILE A 41 10.18 17.86 -4.83
N HIS A 42 9.57 18.96 -5.27
CA HIS A 42 9.92 20.32 -4.81
C HIS A 42 9.59 20.56 -3.33
N THR A 43 8.69 19.77 -2.74
CA THR A 43 8.38 19.82 -1.31
C THR A 43 9.38 19.01 -0.48
N TYR A 44 10.18 18.17 -1.12
CA TYR A 44 11.10 17.25 -0.46
C TYR A 44 12.55 17.69 -0.58
N ASP A 45 12.95 18.28 -1.70
CA ASP A 45 14.32 18.71 -1.96
C ASP A 45 14.42 20.23 -2.19
N GLN A 46 15.00 20.93 -1.22
CA GLN A 46 15.17 22.39 -1.29
C GLN A 46 16.15 22.85 -2.38
N ARG A 47 17.00 21.96 -2.90
CA ARG A 47 17.87 22.26 -4.05
C ARG A 47 17.02 22.64 -5.25
N LEU A 48 15.86 21.99 -5.45
CA LEU A 48 14.96 22.30 -6.56
C LEU A 48 14.26 23.66 -6.45
N VAL A 49 14.19 24.24 -5.24
CA VAL A 49 13.58 25.57 -5.00
C VAL A 49 14.60 26.68 -5.25
N THR A 50 15.88 26.41 -5.00
CA THR A 50 16.94 27.41 -4.95
C THR A 50 17.94 27.32 -6.11
N ALA A 51 17.91 26.23 -6.88
CA ALA A 51 18.85 26.00 -7.96
C ALA A 51 18.62 26.93 -9.17
N PRO A 52 19.70 27.34 -9.85
CA PRO A 52 19.62 27.96 -11.17
C PRO A 52 18.85 27.10 -12.19
N ALA A 53 18.11 27.75 -13.10
CA ALA A 53 17.23 27.07 -14.06
C ALA A 53 17.96 26.04 -14.95
N ASP A 54 19.22 26.27 -15.26
CA ASP A 54 20.10 25.37 -16.03
C ASP A 54 20.48 24.09 -15.26
N LYS A 55 20.36 24.09 -13.93
CA LYS A 55 20.70 22.95 -13.05
C LYS A 55 19.48 22.15 -12.58
N ILE A 56 18.27 22.70 -12.69
CA ILE A 56 17.03 22.06 -12.20
C ILE A 56 16.89 20.65 -12.77
N ARG A 57 17.06 20.47 -14.09
CA ARG A 57 16.88 19.16 -14.73
C ARG A 57 17.84 18.08 -14.21
N LEU A 58 19.08 18.46 -13.92
CA LEU A 58 20.07 17.53 -13.38
C LEU A 58 19.66 17.09 -11.96
N ILE A 59 19.24 18.05 -11.12
CA ILE A 59 18.78 17.78 -9.76
C ILE A 59 17.51 16.92 -9.78
N GLU A 60 16.56 17.20 -10.67
CA GLU A 60 15.35 16.38 -10.84
C GLU A 60 15.71 14.92 -11.17
N GLN A 61 16.68 14.68 -12.06
CA GLN A 61 17.13 13.34 -12.41
C GLN A 61 17.77 12.62 -11.20
N GLU A 62 18.61 13.30 -10.43
CA GLU A 62 19.18 12.76 -9.20
C GLU A 62 18.10 12.37 -8.19
N VAL A 63 17.16 13.29 -7.90
CA VAL A 63 16.08 13.06 -6.95
C VAL A 63 15.15 11.92 -7.41
N LEU A 64 14.85 11.84 -8.70
CA LEU A 64 14.06 10.73 -9.25
C LEU A 64 14.78 9.38 -9.09
N SER A 65 16.09 9.34 -9.28
CA SER A 65 16.88 8.13 -9.06
C SER A 65 16.86 7.70 -7.58
N GLU A 66 17.03 8.65 -6.65
CA GLU A 66 16.90 8.40 -5.21
C GLU A 66 15.49 7.91 -4.84
N LEU A 67 14.46 8.51 -5.42
CA LEU A 67 13.07 8.10 -5.20
C LEU A 67 12.82 6.66 -5.68
N VAL A 68 13.32 6.30 -6.87
CA VAL A 68 13.25 4.91 -7.37
C VAL A 68 13.93 3.95 -6.39
N ALA A 69 15.15 4.26 -5.94
CA ALA A 69 15.86 3.44 -4.97
C ALA A 69 15.10 3.30 -3.64
N SER A 70 14.49 4.38 -3.16
CA SER A 70 13.66 4.39 -1.95
C SER A 70 12.42 3.50 -2.10
N GLN A 71 11.72 3.55 -3.25
CA GLN A 71 10.57 2.69 -3.50
C GLN A 71 10.96 1.21 -3.60
N ARG A 72 12.11 0.89 -4.21
CA ARG A 72 12.63 -0.49 -4.23
C ARG A 72 12.96 -0.99 -2.83
N LEU A 73 13.63 -0.17 -2.02
CA LEU A 73 13.92 -0.56 -0.64
C LEU A 73 12.64 -0.78 0.14
N TRP A 74 11.65 0.11 0.02
CA TRP A 74 10.36 -0.04 0.68
C TRP A 74 9.68 -1.37 0.33
N TRP A 75 9.67 -1.73 -0.96
CA TRP A 75 9.11 -3.01 -1.41
C TRP A 75 9.84 -4.20 -0.79
N ASN A 76 11.17 -4.19 -0.79
CA ASN A 76 11.98 -5.25 -0.19
C ASN A 76 11.77 -5.34 1.34
N THR A 77 11.68 -4.20 2.03
CA THR A 77 11.33 -4.16 3.45
C THR A 77 9.93 -4.72 3.69
N LYS A 78 8.94 -4.41 2.83
CA LYS A 78 7.59 -4.93 2.97
C LYS A 78 7.53 -6.45 2.76
N ILE A 79 8.28 -6.99 1.80
CA ILE A 79 8.42 -8.44 1.62
C ILE A 79 9.05 -9.08 2.86
N HIS A 80 10.12 -8.50 3.41
CA HIS A 80 10.74 -9.02 4.62
C HIS A 80 9.79 -8.95 5.83
N GLN A 81 9.04 -7.86 5.97
CA GLN A 81 8.04 -7.72 7.01
C GLN A 81 6.91 -8.75 6.85
N LEU A 82 6.53 -9.10 5.62
CA LEU A 82 5.56 -10.16 5.36
C LEU A 82 6.01 -11.50 5.95
N TYR A 83 7.30 -11.83 5.80
CA TYR A 83 7.89 -13.03 6.42
C TYR A 83 7.77 -12.99 7.94
N THR A 84 8.20 -11.89 8.57
CA THR A 84 8.08 -11.70 10.03
C THR A 84 6.63 -11.81 10.49
N ASP A 85 5.70 -11.27 9.72
CA ASP A 85 4.29 -11.24 10.08
C ASP A 85 3.66 -12.65 10.05
N VAL A 86 3.99 -13.49 9.05
CA VAL A 86 3.52 -14.89 8.97
C VAL A 86 4.32 -15.86 9.85
N HIS A 87 5.55 -15.51 10.23
CA HIS A 87 6.41 -16.34 11.08
C HIS A 87 6.22 -16.05 12.58
N ASP A 88 6.36 -14.78 12.98
CA ASP A 88 6.47 -14.38 14.39
C ASP A 88 5.17 -13.82 14.98
N LYS A 89 4.35 -13.14 14.17
CA LYS A 89 3.14 -12.45 14.64
C LYS A 89 1.86 -13.27 14.49
N HIS A 90 2.00 -14.56 14.16
CA HIS A 90 0.89 -15.50 13.99
C HIS A 90 -0.21 -15.00 13.02
N VAL A 91 0.15 -14.18 12.02
CA VAL A 91 -0.76 -13.97 10.88
C VAL A 91 -0.88 -15.30 10.15
N SER A 92 -2.09 -15.86 10.14
CA SER A 92 -2.34 -17.19 9.58
C SER A 92 -2.01 -17.24 8.08
N ALA A 93 -2.28 -16.15 7.36
CA ALA A 93 -1.92 -15.97 5.97
C ALA A 93 -1.95 -14.51 5.54
N ALA A 94 -1.09 -14.19 4.57
CA ALA A 94 -1.25 -13.04 3.70
C ALA A 94 -1.70 -13.49 2.31
N TYR A 95 -2.26 -12.57 1.53
CA TYR A 95 -2.82 -12.88 0.23
C TYR A 95 -2.39 -11.82 -0.77
N ILE A 96 -2.07 -12.27 -1.98
CA ILE A 96 -1.77 -11.39 -3.09
C ILE A 96 -2.57 -11.78 -4.32
N ALA A 97 -3.20 -10.79 -4.94
CA ALA A 97 -3.79 -10.94 -6.26
C ALA A 97 -2.98 -10.13 -7.28
N ILE A 98 -2.67 -10.74 -8.41
CA ILE A 98 -1.81 -10.17 -9.45
C ILE A 98 -2.64 -10.04 -10.73
N ALA A 99 -2.71 -8.82 -11.25
CA ALA A 99 -3.32 -8.58 -12.54
C ALA A 99 -2.30 -8.78 -13.66
N LYS A 100 -2.66 -9.58 -14.66
CA LYS A 100 -1.87 -9.83 -15.86
C LYS A 100 -2.58 -9.37 -17.12
N ASP A 101 -1.83 -8.81 -18.06
CA ASP A 101 -2.36 -8.48 -19.39
C ASP A 101 -2.42 -9.71 -20.31
N GLU A 102 -2.85 -9.50 -21.55
CA GLU A 102 -2.97 -10.54 -22.58
C GLU A 102 -1.61 -11.20 -22.91
N GLU A 103 -0.49 -10.51 -22.66
CA GLU A 103 0.87 -11.00 -22.84
C GLU A 103 1.44 -11.65 -21.57
N GLN A 104 0.61 -11.89 -20.54
CA GLN A 104 0.99 -12.42 -19.23
C GLN A 104 1.95 -11.51 -18.43
N LYS A 105 2.04 -10.22 -18.77
CA LYS A 105 2.85 -9.26 -18.00
C LYS A 105 2.07 -8.78 -16.79
N ASN A 106 2.76 -8.69 -15.65
CA ASN A 106 2.20 -8.14 -14.42
C ASN A 106 1.93 -6.63 -14.60
N ILE A 107 0.69 -6.20 -14.43
CA ILE A 107 0.24 -4.81 -14.65
C ILE A 107 -0.43 -4.18 -13.42
N GLY A 108 -0.68 -4.99 -12.39
CA GLY A 108 -1.18 -4.52 -11.10
C GLY A 108 -1.12 -5.61 -10.05
N LEU A 109 -1.23 -5.22 -8.79
CA LEU A 109 -1.29 -6.14 -7.66
C LEU A 109 -2.09 -5.54 -6.51
N ILE A 110 -2.63 -6.40 -5.67
CA ILE A 110 -3.14 -6.08 -4.34
C ILE A 110 -2.57 -7.09 -3.33
N LEU A 111 -1.99 -6.60 -2.23
CA LEU A 111 -1.47 -7.38 -1.12
C LEU A 111 -2.26 -7.03 0.14
N PHE A 112 -2.75 -8.02 0.86
CA PHE A 112 -3.48 -7.83 2.11
C PHE A 112 -3.25 -8.97 3.08
N GLU A 113 -3.57 -8.72 4.35
CA GLU A 113 -3.37 -9.65 5.46
C GLU A 113 -4.69 -9.81 6.23
N LYS A 114 -4.98 -11.03 6.71
CA LYS A 114 -6.04 -11.28 7.69
C LYS A 114 -5.51 -10.87 9.06
N ARG A 115 -5.80 -9.62 9.43
CA ARG A 115 -5.26 -8.98 10.62
C ARG A 115 -6.26 -7.95 11.12
N GLY A 116 -6.48 -7.93 12.43
CA GLY A 116 -7.30 -6.90 13.08
C GLY A 116 -6.69 -5.51 12.96
N ILE A 117 -7.54 -4.48 12.88
CA ILE A 117 -7.10 -3.08 12.71
C ILE A 117 -6.10 -2.64 13.78
N LYS A 118 -6.21 -3.15 15.01
CA LYS A 118 -5.31 -2.83 16.11
C LYS A 118 -3.85 -3.13 15.77
N ASP A 119 -3.56 -4.34 15.28
CA ASP A 119 -2.19 -4.76 14.96
C ASP A 119 -1.66 -4.05 13.70
N PHE A 120 -2.57 -3.76 12.77
CA PHE A 120 -2.25 -2.99 11.56
C PHE A 120 -1.83 -1.55 11.89
N LEU A 121 -2.50 -0.90 12.84
CA LEU A 121 -2.21 0.48 13.23
C LEU A 121 -1.11 0.61 14.28
N ALA A 122 -1.03 -0.31 15.25
CA ALA A 122 -0.10 -0.24 16.38
C ALA A 122 1.38 -0.13 15.96
N LEU A 123 1.73 -0.62 14.77
CA LEU A 123 3.10 -0.59 14.26
C LEU A 123 3.44 0.67 13.45
N ARG A 124 2.45 1.49 13.10
CA ARG A 124 2.61 2.52 12.06
C ARG A 124 2.04 3.88 12.43
N LEU A 125 0.91 3.92 13.13
CA LEU A 125 0.21 5.14 13.45
C LEU A 125 0.71 5.74 14.77
N GLN A 126 1.25 6.94 14.67
CA GLN A 126 1.55 7.84 15.78
C GLN A 126 0.56 9.01 15.75
N ASN A 127 0.29 9.60 16.91
CA ASN A 127 -0.50 10.83 17.07
C ASN A 127 -1.81 10.88 16.25
N ILE A 128 -2.88 10.33 16.81
CA ILE A 128 -4.22 10.46 16.21
C ILE A 128 -4.60 11.95 16.20
N ILE A 129 -4.86 12.48 15.00
CA ILE A 129 -5.26 13.87 14.77
C ILE A 129 -6.78 13.99 14.74
N GLU A 130 -7.46 13.08 14.03
CA GLU A 130 -8.92 13.04 13.90
C GLU A 130 -9.40 11.58 13.89
N GLY A 131 -10.57 11.30 14.46
CA GLY A 131 -11.17 9.97 14.51
C GLY A 131 -11.44 9.46 15.93
N PRO A 132 -11.87 8.20 16.08
CA PRO A 132 -12.06 7.58 17.39
C PRO A 132 -10.74 7.53 18.17
N SER A 133 -10.82 7.60 19.50
CA SER A 133 -9.63 7.47 20.34
C SER A 133 -8.96 6.10 20.15
N SER A 134 -7.66 5.99 20.44
CA SER A 134 -6.93 4.72 20.37
C SER A 134 -7.62 3.60 21.15
N GLU A 135 -8.19 3.92 22.33
CA GLU A 135 -8.99 2.99 23.13
C GLU A 135 -10.28 2.55 22.42
N GLN A 136 -10.99 3.46 21.74
CA GLN A 136 -12.18 3.10 20.96
C GLN A 136 -11.84 2.22 19.75
N VAL A 137 -10.72 2.48 19.07
CA VAL A 137 -10.24 1.62 17.97
C VAL A 137 -9.99 0.19 18.48
N ILE A 138 -9.34 0.05 19.65
CA ILE A 138 -9.08 -1.24 20.31
C ILE A 138 -10.37 -1.95 20.71
N VAL A 139 -11.38 -1.22 21.19
CA VAL A 139 -12.66 -1.79 21.62
C VAL A 139 -13.53 -2.21 20.42
N THR A 140 -13.39 -1.56 19.26
CA THR A 140 -14.17 -1.86 18.05
C THR A 140 -13.60 -2.96 17.14
N SER A 141 -12.35 -3.39 17.36
CA SER A 141 -11.79 -4.54 16.64
C SER A 141 -12.44 -5.82 17.16
N SER A 142 -13.34 -6.40 16.35
CA SER A 142 -13.85 -7.76 16.55
C SER A 142 -12.72 -8.78 16.40
N GLU A 143 -12.99 -10.04 16.73
CA GLU A 143 -12.05 -11.14 16.49
C GLU A 143 -11.43 -11.04 15.08
N CYS A 144 -10.10 -11.17 15.00
CA CYS A 144 -9.27 -11.01 13.79
C CYS A 144 -9.77 -11.73 12.52
N ASN A 145 -10.69 -12.68 12.68
CA ASN A 145 -11.17 -13.57 11.63
C ASN A 145 -12.10 -12.89 10.60
N ASP A 146 -12.71 -11.74 10.90
CA ASP A 146 -13.59 -11.01 9.97
C ASP A 146 -13.06 -9.66 9.47
N GLU A 147 -11.79 -9.37 9.77
CA GLU A 147 -11.10 -8.13 9.35
C GLU A 147 -9.93 -8.43 8.42
N ILE A 148 -9.76 -7.58 7.40
CA ILE A 148 -8.58 -7.60 6.53
C ILE A 148 -7.97 -6.21 6.38
N CYS A 149 -6.65 -6.18 6.21
CA CYS A 149 -5.91 -4.94 5.99
C CYS A 149 -5.22 -5.00 4.62
N ILE A 150 -5.60 -4.09 3.72
CA ILE A 150 -4.91 -3.92 2.43
C ILE A 150 -3.63 -3.13 2.69
N GLU A 151 -2.52 -3.79 2.41
CA GLU A 151 -1.17 -3.27 2.62
C GLU A 151 -0.64 -2.55 1.38
N VAL A 152 -0.97 -3.07 0.18
CA VAL A 152 -0.54 -2.50 -1.09
C VAL A 152 -1.65 -2.65 -2.12
N LEU A 153 -1.92 -1.59 -2.86
CA LEU A 153 -2.63 -1.63 -4.14
C LEU A 153 -1.82 -0.84 -5.15
N ALA A 154 -1.35 -1.52 -6.21
CA ALA A 154 -0.56 -0.89 -7.26
C ALA A 154 -1.13 -1.23 -8.63
N VAL A 155 -1.25 -0.22 -9.49
CA VAL A 155 -1.65 -0.40 -10.89
C VAL A 155 -0.70 0.42 -11.76
N MET A 156 -0.11 -0.24 -12.76
CA MET A 156 0.79 0.43 -13.70
C MET A 156 0.09 1.61 -14.39
N PRO A 157 0.77 2.75 -14.61
CA PRO A 157 0.14 3.95 -15.19
C PRO A 157 -0.66 3.69 -16.48
N GLY A 158 -0.15 2.88 -17.41
CA GLY A 158 -0.84 2.54 -18.66
C GLY A 158 -2.09 1.66 -18.50
N ALA A 159 -2.27 1.03 -17.34
CA ALA A 159 -3.41 0.18 -16.99
C ALA A 159 -4.44 0.88 -16.07
N GLN A 160 -4.13 2.09 -15.57
CA GLN A 160 -5.03 2.86 -14.70
C GLN A 160 -6.29 3.33 -15.44
N LYS A 161 -7.33 3.69 -14.68
CA LYS A 161 -8.64 4.19 -15.17
C LYS A 161 -9.42 3.21 -16.07
N LYS A 162 -9.04 1.93 -16.09
CA LYS A 162 -9.70 0.85 -16.85
C LYS A 162 -10.49 -0.12 -15.96
N GLY A 163 -10.83 0.30 -14.74
CA GLY A 163 -11.50 -0.55 -13.74
C GLY A 163 -10.59 -1.55 -13.01
N LEU A 164 -9.30 -1.64 -13.36
CA LEU A 164 -8.40 -2.66 -12.78
C LEU A 164 -8.25 -2.56 -11.26
N GLY A 165 -8.07 -1.34 -10.74
CA GLY A 165 -7.99 -1.14 -9.29
C GLY A 165 -9.26 -1.60 -8.56
N ARG A 166 -10.43 -1.32 -9.15
CA ARG A 166 -11.72 -1.80 -8.61
C ARG A 166 -11.80 -3.32 -8.64
N ALA A 167 -11.41 -3.94 -9.75
CA ALA A 167 -11.41 -5.40 -9.89
C ALA A 167 -10.49 -6.07 -8.86
N LEU A 168 -9.29 -5.53 -8.63
CA LEU A 168 -8.36 -6.02 -7.61
C LEU A 168 -8.96 -5.91 -6.20
N VAL A 169 -9.54 -4.76 -5.82
CA VAL A 169 -10.19 -4.60 -4.51
C VAL A 169 -11.38 -5.55 -4.38
N PHE A 170 -12.19 -5.70 -5.42
CA PHE A 170 -13.39 -6.53 -5.35
C PHE A 170 -13.07 -8.03 -5.32
N SER A 171 -11.99 -8.44 -5.99
CA SER A 171 -11.57 -9.84 -5.96
C SER A 171 -11.24 -10.35 -4.55
N VAL A 172 -10.97 -9.43 -3.61
CA VAL A 172 -10.77 -9.74 -2.19
C VAL A 172 -12.03 -10.34 -1.56
N TYR A 173 -13.21 -9.85 -1.92
CA TYR A 173 -14.48 -10.38 -1.41
C TYR A 173 -14.73 -11.81 -1.92
N ASP A 174 -14.38 -12.08 -3.17
CA ASP A 174 -14.57 -13.40 -3.79
C ASP A 174 -13.75 -14.49 -3.07
N HIS A 175 -12.58 -14.14 -2.53
CA HIS A 175 -11.66 -15.09 -1.90
C HIS A 175 -11.71 -15.07 -0.37
N CYS A 176 -12.35 -14.06 0.21
CA CYS A 176 -12.56 -13.94 1.64
C CYS A 176 -14.04 -13.60 1.89
N PRO A 177 -14.97 -14.55 1.68
CA PRO A 177 -16.41 -14.29 1.76
C PRO A 177 -16.91 -13.98 3.18
N PHE A 178 -16.10 -14.30 4.21
CA PHE A 178 -16.46 -14.10 5.61
C PHE A 178 -16.03 -12.73 6.17
N ILE A 179 -15.36 -11.89 5.37
CA ILE A 179 -14.86 -10.61 5.89
C ILE A 179 -16.01 -9.64 6.02
N LYS A 180 -16.05 -8.92 7.14
CA LYS A 180 -17.01 -7.86 7.40
C LYS A 180 -16.40 -6.48 7.27
N LYS A 181 -15.08 -6.35 7.43
CA LYS A 181 -14.40 -5.06 7.36
C LYS A 181 -13.08 -5.12 6.60
N ILE A 182 -12.89 -4.13 5.74
CA ILE A 182 -11.62 -3.86 5.07
C ILE A 182 -11.05 -2.55 5.59
N TYR A 183 -9.79 -2.58 5.97
CA TYR A 183 -9.02 -1.40 6.32
C TYR A 183 -7.86 -1.18 5.36
N LEU A 184 -7.51 0.08 5.15
CA LEU A 184 -6.33 0.47 4.38
C LEU A 184 -5.83 1.84 4.81
N THR A 185 -4.62 2.19 4.38
CA THR A 185 -4.05 3.52 4.62
C THR A 185 -3.65 4.22 3.33
N THR A 186 -3.69 5.55 3.33
CA THR A 186 -3.15 6.38 2.26
C THR A 186 -2.60 7.69 2.81
N SER A 187 -1.58 8.25 2.17
CA SER A 187 -1.01 9.54 2.58
C SER A 187 -1.89 10.71 2.15
N ASN A 188 -1.74 11.83 2.84
CA ASN A 188 -2.35 13.11 2.46
C ASN A 188 -1.95 13.60 1.05
N LEU A 189 -0.80 13.15 0.56
CA LEU A 189 -0.25 13.51 -0.75
C LEU A 189 -0.90 12.70 -1.89
N ASN A 190 -1.35 11.47 -1.62
CA ASN A 190 -1.97 10.62 -2.63
C ASN A 190 -3.48 10.85 -2.73
N THR A 191 -3.85 12.06 -3.15
CA THR A 191 -5.26 12.49 -3.29
C THR A 191 -6.04 11.64 -4.29
N ARG A 192 -5.38 11.11 -5.33
CA ARG A 192 -6.00 10.20 -6.30
C ARG A 192 -6.43 8.88 -5.66
N ALA A 193 -5.61 8.30 -4.80
CA ALA A 193 -5.97 7.09 -4.07
C ALA A 193 -7.11 7.35 -3.08
N GLN A 194 -7.10 8.49 -2.38
CA GLN A 194 -8.20 8.89 -1.50
C GLN A 194 -9.53 8.93 -2.25
N ALA A 195 -9.61 9.68 -3.36
CA ALA A 195 -10.81 9.77 -4.19
C ALA A 195 -11.24 8.40 -4.76
N PHE A 196 -10.28 7.55 -5.13
CA PHE A 196 -10.56 6.19 -5.59
C PHE A 196 -11.23 5.34 -4.50
N TYR A 197 -10.71 5.35 -3.27
CA TYR A 197 -11.29 4.56 -2.17
C TYR A 197 -12.65 5.11 -1.74
N GLU A 198 -12.81 6.43 -1.68
CA GLU A 198 -14.10 7.07 -1.40
C GLU A 198 -15.16 6.69 -2.46
N HIS A 199 -14.77 6.60 -3.73
CA HIS A 199 -15.66 6.14 -4.81
C HIS A 199 -16.02 4.64 -4.70
N LEU A 200 -15.25 3.85 -3.94
CA LEU A 200 -15.57 2.47 -3.60
C LEU A 200 -16.32 2.35 -2.26
N ASP A 201 -16.87 3.45 -1.76
CA ASP A 201 -17.58 3.59 -0.48
C ASP A 201 -16.73 3.21 0.74
N PHE A 202 -15.42 3.40 0.67
CA PHE A 202 -14.60 3.43 1.88
C PHE A 202 -14.81 4.78 2.57
N ILE A 203 -15.02 4.73 3.88
CA ILE A 203 -15.13 5.91 4.74
C ILE A 203 -13.78 6.23 5.37
N ARG A 204 -13.47 7.53 5.51
CA ARG A 204 -12.34 7.97 6.33
C ARG A 204 -12.69 7.68 7.79
N PHE A 205 -11.98 6.72 8.36
CA PHE A 205 -12.21 6.27 9.73
C PHE A 205 -11.33 7.05 10.72
N LEU A 206 -10.07 7.29 10.36
CA LEU A 206 -9.10 7.93 11.23
C LEU A 206 -8.05 8.70 10.43
N LYS A 207 -7.45 9.72 11.06
CA LYS A 207 -6.30 10.48 10.57
C LYS A 207 -5.23 10.57 11.65
N GLY A 208 -3.98 10.34 11.30
CA GLY A 208 -2.85 10.59 12.20
C GLY A 208 -1.54 10.73 11.43
N THR A 209 -0.40 10.49 12.07
CA THR A 209 0.92 10.55 11.43
C THR A 209 1.62 9.21 11.45
N PHE A 210 2.31 8.84 10.38
CA PHE A 210 3.22 7.69 10.37
C PHE A 210 4.65 8.20 10.40
N VAL A 211 5.48 7.70 11.30
CA VAL A 211 6.93 7.84 11.18
C VAL A 211 7.43 6.72 10.28
N VAL A 212 7.82 7.06 9.06
CA VAL A 212 8.44 6.08 8.15
C VAL A 212 9.83 5.74 8.70
N GLY A 213 10.00 4.49 9.12
CA GLY A 213 11.28 3.98 9.62
C GLY A 213 12.37 3.99 8.54
N ALA A 214 13.49 4.64 8.86
CA ALA A 214 14.86 4.49 8.34
C ALA A 214 15.06 3.78 6.98
N GLY A 215 14.49 4.27 5.87
CA GLY A 215 14.70 3.68 4.53
C GLY A 215 15.46 4.56 3.53
N ALA A 216 15.29 5.87 3.55
CA ALA A 216 16.13 6.79 2.79
C ALA A 216 16.13 8.10 3.58
N GLN A 217 17.30 8.57 4.01
CA GLN A 217 17.39 9.73 4.91
C GLN A 217 16.67 10.97 4.38
N ASN A 218 16.46 11.07 3.05
CA ASN A 218 15.78 12.20 2.41
C ASN A 218 14.24 12.08 2.38
N PHE A 219 13.66 10.88 2.56
CA PHE A 219 12.20 10.63 2.43
C PHE A 219 11.54 10.05 3.69
N ASN A 220 12.30 9.79 4.77
CA ASN A 220 11.73 9.46 6.08
C ASN A 220 11.15 10.71 6.72
N ARG A 221 9.84 10.88 6.65
CA ARG A 221 9.13 11.97 7.33
C ARG A 221 7.86 11.44 7.97
N GLU A 222 7.40 12.18 8.97
CA GLU A 222 6.02 12.08 9.42
C GLU A 222 5.10 12.37 8.21
N LYS A 223 4.38 11.34 7.78
CA LYS A 223 3.34 11.49 6.75
C LYS A 223 2.00 11.55 7.45
N ILE A 224 1.17 12.54 7.12
CA ILE A 224 -0.24 12.49 7.51
C ILE A 224 -0.86 11.34 6.73
N VAL A 225 -1.45 10.41 7.46
CA VAL A 225 -2.08 9.21 6.92
C VAL A 225 -3.54 9.20 7.30
N TYR A 226 -4.36 8.83 6.33
CA TYR A 226 -5.77 8.52 6.50
C TYR A 226 -5.96 7.01 6.51
N VAL A 227 -6.66 6.52 7.52
CA VAL A 227 -7.14 5.15 7.61
C VAL A 227 -8.56 5.13 7.05
N TYR A 228 -8.78 4.26 6.09
CA TYR A 228 -10.08 4.03 5.48
C TYR A 228 -10.65 2.70 5.97
N GLN A 229 -11.96 2.67 6.16
CA GLN A 229 -12.72 1.48 6.50
C GLN A 229 -13.81 1.27 5.46
N LYS A 230 -14.09 0.03 5.11
CA LYS A 230 -15.33 -0.36 4.43
C LYS A 230 -15.97 -1.52 5.15
N THR A 231 -17.25 -1.39 5.46
CA THR A 231 -18.07 -2.50 5.96
C THR A 231 -18.64 -3.25 4.76
N VAL A 232 -18.49 -4.57 4.76
CA VAL A 232 -19.11 -5.46 3.78
C VAL A 232 -20.49 -5.81 4.32
N ILE A 233 -21.51 -5.36 3.60
CA ILE A 233 -22.90 -5.68 3.90
C ILE A 233 -23.22 -6.95 3.12
N GLU A 234 -23.68 -7.98 3.84
CA GLU A 234 -24.23 -9.22 3.28
C GLU A 234 -25.49 -8.97 2.45
#